data_AF-A0A852MVF2-F1
#
_entry.id   AF-A0A852MVF2-F1
#
_cell.length_a   1.000
_cell.length_b   1.000
_cell.length_c   1.000
_cell.angle_alpha   90.00
_cell.angle_beta   90.00
_cell.angle_gamma   90.00
#
_symmetry.space_group_name_H-M   'P 1'
#
loop_
_entity.id
_entity.type
_entity.pdbx_description
1 polymer ?
#
loop_
_entity_poly.entity_id
_entity_poly.type
_entity_poly.pdbx_seq_one_letter_code
_entity_poly.pdbx_strand_id
1 'polypeptide(L)'
;SMYVAKRALREQFDPRWYPQETYLLCELKWGNSGTPWIHWVKNDDYTNRHAEEYFLQEIFELRSFNVCNITWYLSWSPCANCCYIIRDFLQRHPNVYIDICVARLYYSDREENRRGLKDLARLPRVTIDVMEIE
;
A
#
# COMPACT_ATOMS: atom_id res chain seq x y z
N SER A 1 9.98 16.45 -2.13
CA SER A 1 10.41 15.04 -2.09
C SER A 1 11.00 14.79 -0.71
N MET A 2 10.31 14.03 0.14
CA MET A 2 10.80 13.70 1.48
C MET A 2 11.80 12.55 1.34
N TYR A 3 13.08 12.83 1.61
CA TYR A 3 14.14 11.83 1.53
C TYR A 3 14.04 10.91 2.76
N VAL A 4 13.60 9.66 2.56
CA VAL A 4 13.65 8.65 3.62
C VAL A 4 15.09 8.17 3.75
N ALA A 5 15.67 8.29 4.94
CA ALA A 5 17.02 7.83 5.19
C ALA A 5 17.14 6.33 4.90
N LYS A 6 18.24 5.88 4.29
CA LYS A 6 18.52 4.44 4.05
C LYS A 6 18.37 3.59 5.31
N ARG A 7 18.67 4.18 6.47
CA ARG A 7 18.48 3.56 7.78
C ARG A 7 17.01 3.30 8.09
N ALA A 8 16.14 4.31 7.92
CA ALA A 8 14.70 4.16 8.12
C ALA A 8 14.10 3.13 7.16
N LEU A 9 14.55 3.09 5.90
CA LEU A 9 14.15 2.04 4.96
C LEU A 9 14.49 0.64 5.50
N ARG A 10 15.72 0.44 5.97
CA ARG A 10 16.15 -0.86 6.53
C ARG A 10 15.35 -1.23 7.78
N GLU A 11 15.22 -0.32 8.73
CA GLU A 11 14.51 -0.61 9.99
C GLU A 11 13.03 -0.90 9.76
N GLN A 12 12.39 -0.24 8.79
CA GLN A 12 10.97 -0.38 8.53
C GLN A 12 10.62 -1.57 7.64
N PHE A 13 11.51 -1.99 6.74
CA PHE A 13 11.24 -3.09 5.79
C PHE A 13 11.99 -4.39 6.10
N ASP A 14 12.85 -4.43 7.13
CA ASP A 14 13.45 -5.68 7.61
C ASP A 14 12.39 -6.51 8.38
N PRO A 15 12.05 -7.73 7.93
CA PRO A 15 11.00 -8.53 8.54
C PRO A 15 11.35 -9.05 9.94
N ARG A 16 12.61 -8.91 10.38
CA ARG A 16 13.07 -9.29 11.72
C ARG A 16 12.74 -8.25 12.79
N TRP A 17 12.31 -7.04 12.39
CA TRP A 17 11.97 -5.94 13.28
C TRP A 17 10.46 -5.64 13.24
N TYR A 18 9.92 -5.23 14.39
CA TYR A 18 8.48 -5.04 14.59
C TYR A 18 8.17 -3.59 15.01
N PRO A 19 8.39 -2.60 14.12
CA PRO A 19 8.07 -1.21 14.42
C PRO A 19 6.56 -1.02 14.58
N GLN A 20 6.17 -0.07 15.45
CA GLN A 20 4.77 0.34 15.62
C GLN A 20 4.27 1.14 14.42
N GLU A 21 5.14 1.94 13.81
CA GLU A 21 4.80 2.73 12.62
C GLU A 21 4.66 1.83 11.38
N THR A 22 3.78 2.24 10.47
CA THR A 22 3.62 1.67 9.14
C THR A 22 4.06 2.69 8.09
N TYR A 23 5.03 2.32 7.28
CA TYR A 23 5.49 3.06 6.11
C TYR A 23 4.93 2.43 4.82
N LEU A 24 4.57 3.31 3.88
CA LEU A 24 4.08 3.03 2.54
C LEU A 24 4.92 3.86 1.55
N LEU A 25 5.71 3.19 0.71
CA LEU A 25 6.29 3.78 -0.48
C LEU A 25 5.36 3.47 -1.65
N CYS A 26 4.96 4.49 -2.40
CA CYS A 26 4.15 4.30 -3.59
C CYS A 26 4.88 4.74 -4.86
N GLU A 27 4.68 3.99 -5.92
CA GLU A 27 4.93 4.42 -7.29
C GLU A 27 3.60 4.49 -8.04
N LEU A 28 3.35 5.60 -8.74
CA LEU A 28 2.16 5.80 -9.58
C LEU A 28 2.57 6.02 -11.02
N LYS A 29 2.01 5.23 -11.93
CA LYS A 29 2.27 5.34 -13.36
C LYS A 29 0.95 5.44 -14.14
N TRP A 30 0.83 6.52 -14.92
CA TRP A 30 -0.31 6.74 -15.82
C TRP A 30 0.07 6.35 -17.25
N GLY A 31 -0.62 5.36 -17.82
CA GLY A 31 -0.31 4.84 -19.16
C GLY A 31 1.06 4.14 -19.25
N ASN A 32 1.52 3.89 -20.48
CA ASN A 32 2.68 3.02 -20.72
C ASN A 32 4.04 3.73 -20.70
N SER A 33 4.09 5.05 -20.91
CA SER A 33 5.32 5.78 -21.24
C SER A 33 5.70 6.90 -20.25
N GLY A 34 5.02 7.00 -19.11
CA GLY A 34 5.34 8.02 -18.09
C GLY A 34 6.43 7.59 -17.11
N THR A 35 7.24 8.55 -16.68
CA THR A 35 8.08 8.44 -15.46
C THR A 35 7.17 8.21 -14.26
N PRO A 36 7.43 7.19 -13.41
CA PRO A 36 6.61 6.96 -12.23
C PRO A 36 6.72 8.13 -11.26
N TRP A 37 5.59 8.51 -10.67
CA TRP A 37 5.57 9.45 -9.56
C TRP A 37 5.74 8.68 -8.26
N ILE A 38 6.78 9.03 -7.49
CA ILE A 38 7.17 8.32 -6.27
C ILE A 38 6.84 9.18 -5.06
N HIS A 39 6.20 8.59 -4.05
CA HIS A 39 5.86 9.27 -2.81
C HIS A 39 5.94 8.35 -1.59
N TRP A 40 6.12 8.96 -0.41
CA TRP A 40 6.24 8.26 0.87
C TRP A 40 5.11 8.72 1.79
N VAL A 41 4.44 7.75 2.38
CA VAL A 41 3.41 7.95 3.40
C VAL A 41 3.78 7.14 4.63
N LYS A 42 3.49 7.69 5.80
CA LYS A 42 3.48 6.94 7.06
C LYS A 42 2.12 7.08 7.73
N ASN A 43 1.78 6.14 8.59
CA ASN A 43 0.58 6.26 9.41
C ASN A 43 0.67 7.51 10.32
N ASP A 44 -0.49 8.08 10.64
CA ASP A 44 -0.60 9.22 11.54
C ASP A 44 -1.13 8.73 12.89
N ASP A 45 -0.25 8.65 13.87
CA ASP A 45 -0.57 8.21 15.23
C ASP A 45 -1.55 9.16 15.94
N TYR A 46 -1.57 10.44 15.59
CA TYR A 46 -2.44 11.43 16.24
C TYR A 46 -3.87 11.33 15.73
N THR A 47 -4.05 11.14 14.42
CA THR A 47 -5.38 10.98 13.83
C THR A 47 -5.83 9.52 13.72
N ASN A 48 -4.99 8.58 14.17
CA ASN A 48 -5.18 7.14 14.04
C ASN A 48 -5.50 6.70 12.59
N ARG A 49 -4.91 7.41 11.62
CA ARG A 49 -5.10 7.13 10.19
C ARG A 49 -4.00 6.22 9.68
N HIS A 50 -4.42 5.16 8.98
CA HIS A 50 -3.51 4.23 8.36
C HIS A 50 -2.91 4.81 7.07
N ALA A 51 -1.72 4.36 6.69
CA ALA A 51 -0.99 4.90 5.54
C ALA A 51 -1.77 4.70 4.22
N GLU A 52 -2.44 3.57 4.07
CA GLU A 52 -3.26 3.22 2.92
C GLU A 52 -4.45 4.16 2.78
N GLU A 53 -5.13 4.47 3.89
CA GLU A 53 -6.27 5.38 3.92
C GLU A 53 -5.82 6.80 3.58
N TYR A 54 -4.76 7.29 4.24
CA TYR A 54 -4.21 8.60 3.98
C TYR A 54 -3.78 8.75 2.51
N PHE A 55 -3.10 7.75 1.96
CA PHE A 55 -2.71 7.78 0.56
C PHE A 55 -3.93 7.90 -0.37
N LEU A 56 -4.95 7.07 -0.17
CA LEU A 56 -6.12 7.06 -1.05
C LEU A 56 -6.98 8.33 -0.95
N GLN A 57 -7.03 8.97 0.22
CA GLN A 57 -7.87 10.16 0.45
C GLN A 57 -7.14 11.47 0.14
N GLU A 58 -5.87 11.59 0.51
CA GLU A 58 -5.15 12.87 0.53
C GLU A 58 -4.09 12.97 -0.58
N ILE A 59 -3.62 11.83 -1.08
CA ILE A 59 -2.49 11.79 -2.02
C ILE A 59 -2.93 11.37 -3.42
N PHE A 60 -3.84 10.40 -3.53
CA PHE A 60 -4.31 9.93 -4.81
C PHE A 60 -5.26 10.95 -5.46
N GLU A 61 -4.82 11.49 -6.60
CA GLU A 61 -5.63 12.32 -7.47
C GLU A 61 -5.80 11.65 -8.82
N LEU A 62 -7.05 11.52 -9.29
CA LEU A 62 -7.32 11.02 -10.63
C LEU A 62 -6.91 12.08 -11.66
N ARG A 63 -5.76 11.89 -12.32
CA ARG A 63 -5.21 12.87 -13.28
C ARG A 63 -5.66 12.65 -14.73
N SER A 64 -6.20 11.48 -15.04
CA SER A 64 -6.59 11.09 -16.39
C SER A 64 -7.56 9.91 -16.38
N PHE A 65 -8.27 9.70 -17.48
CA PHE A 65 -9.05 8.48 -17.73
C PHE A 65 -8.20 7.29 -18.19
N ASN A 66 -6.90 7.49 -18.42
CA ASN A 66 -5.96 6.42 -18.74
C ASN A 66 -5.82 5.41 -17.60
N VAL A 67 -5.32 4.22 -17.93
CA VAL A 67 -4.96 3.20 -16.93
C VAL A 67 -3.91 3.75 -15.96
N CYS A 68 -4.15 3.56 -14.67
CA CYS A 68 -3.25 3.89 -13.58
C CYS A 68 -2.73 2.61 -12.94
N ASN A 69 -1.41 2.44 -12.88
CA ASN A 69 -0.79 1.38 -12.10
C ASN A 69 -0.20 2.00 -10.83
N ILE A 70 -0.62 1.47 -9.69
CA ILE A 70 -0.12 1.84 -8.37
C ILE A 70 0.70 0.66 -7.85
N THR A 71 1.93 0.90 -7.45
CA THR A 71 2.72 -0.10 -6.73
C THR A 71 2.93 0.41 -5.31
N TRP A 72 2.49 -0.35 -4.32
CA TRP A 72 2.70 -0.07 -2.91
C TRP A 72 3.72 -1.03 -2.33
N TYR A 73 4.74 -0.47 -1.70
CA TYR A 73 5.69 -1.16 -0.86
C TYR A 73 5.36 -0.83 0.59
N LEU A 74 4.72 -1.77 1.26
CA LEU A 74 4.23 -1.64 2.63
C LEU A 74 5.13 -2.38 3.61
N SER A 75 5.47 -1.72 4.70
CA SER A 75 6.17 -2.34 5.84
C SER A 75 5.31 -3.39 6.57
N TRP A 76 3.99 -3.20 6.61
CA TRP A 76 3.00 -4.09 7.19
C TRP A 76 1.84 -4.30 6.22
N SER A 77 1.32 -5.52 6.12
CA SER A 77 0.15 -5.79 5.28
C SER A 77 -1.07 -5.00 5.77
N PRO A 78 -1.99 -4.62 4.87
CA PRO A 78 -3.18 -3.88 5.26
C PRO A 78 -4.04 -4.67 6.25
N CYS A 79 -4.62 -3.98 7.24
CA CYS A 79 -5.61 -4.56 8.13
C CYS A 79 -6.95 -4.79 7.40
N ALA A 80 -7.90 -5.47 8.05
CA ALA A 80 -9.22 -5.75 7.48
C ALA A 80 -9.96 -4.49 7.00
N ASN A 81 -9.91 -3.41 7.78
CA ASN A 81 -10.53 -2.13 7.41
C ASN A 81 -9.86 -1.49 6.20
N CYS A 82 -8.52 -1.48 6.14
CA CYS A 82 -7.79 -0.99 4.96
C CYS A 82 -8.10 -1.82 3.73
N CYS A 83 -8.19 -3.15 3.84
CA CYS A 83 -8.60 -4.01 2.72
C CYS A 83 -9.99 -3.63 2.18
N TYR A 84 -10.94 -3.31 3.07
CA TYR A 84 -12.26 -2.81 2.68
C TYR A 84 -12.17 -1.48 1.94
N ILE A 85 -11.41 -0.51 2.47
CA ILE A 85 -11.23 0.82 1.87
C ILE A 85 -10.60 0.70 0.47
N ILE A 86 -9.55 -0.11 0.32
CA ILE A 86 -8.88 -0.33 -0.97
C ILE A 86 -9.86 -0.94 -1.98
N ARG A 87 -10.66 -1.93 -1.57
CA ARG A 87 -11.66 -2.53 -2.44
C ARG A 87 -12.71 -1.51 -2.90
N ASP A 88 -13.26 -0.71 -2.00
CA ASP A 88 -14.26 0.32 -2.33
C ASP A 88 -13.68 1.36 -3.30
N PHE A 89 -12.44 1.78 -3.06
CA PHE A 89 -11.70 2.63 -3.98
C PHE A 89 -11.57 2.01 -5.38
N LEU A 90 -11.15 0.74 -5.48
CA LEU A 90 -11.00 0.06 -6.79
C LEU A 90 -12.34 -0.16 -7.52
N GLN A 91 -13.46 -0.22 -6.80
CA GLN A 91 -14.79 -0.28 -7.41
C GLN A 91 -15.16 1.06 -8.06
N ARG A 92 -14.81 2.17 -7.42
CA ARG A 92 -15.02 3.53 -7.94
C ARG A 92 -14.06 3.90 -9.07
N HIS A 93 -12.91 3.24 -9.16
CA HIS A 93 -11.86 3.52 -10.14
C HIS A 93 -11.50 2.26 -10.96
N PRO A 94 -12.31 1.88 -11.97
CA PRO A 94 -12.15 0.62 -12.71
C PRO A 94 -10.87 0.53 -13.55
N ASN A 95 -10.26 1.67 -13.84
CA ASN A 95 -9.03 1.87 -14.61
C ASN A 95 -7.77 1.91 -13.72
N VAL A 96 -7.90 1.66 -12.42
CA VAL A 96 -6.78 1.54 -11.47
C VAL A 96 -6.45 0.07 -11.21
N TYR A 97 -5.16 -0.24 -11.30
CA TYR A 97 -4.53 -1.51 -10.93
C TYR A 97 -3.58 -1.26 -9.78
N ILE A 98 -3.51 -2.20 -8.84
CA ILE A 98 -2.66 -2.06 -7.65
C ILE A 98 -1.84 -3.33 -7.42
N ASP A 99 -0.53 -3.15 -7.30
CA ASP A 99 0.40 -4.17 -6.86
C ASP A 99 0.84 -3.86 -5.42
N ILE A 100 0.59 -4.79 -4.50
CA ILE A 100 0.87 -4.60 -3.07
C ILE A 100 1.98 -5.54 -2.64
N CYS A 101 3.18 -5.00 -2.45
CA CYS A 101 4.32 -5.71 -1.87
C CYS A 101 4.35 -5.44 -0.37
N VAL A 102 4.39 -6.48 0.47
CA VAL A 102 4.42 -6.35 1.94
C VAL A 102 5.70 -6.95 2.53
N ALA A 103 6.34 -6.25 3.45
CA ALA A 103 7.49 -6.80 4.18
C ALA A 103 7.05 -7.79 5.27
N ARG A 104 5.92 -7.54 5.93
CA ARG A 104 5.40 -8.36 7.03
C ARG A 104 3.87 -8.44 7.01
N LEU A 105 3.31 -9.49 7.60
CA LEU A 105 1.87 -9.64 7.78
C LEU A 105 1.42 -9.04 9.12
N TYR A 106 0.45 -8.11 9.07
CA TYR A 106 -0.11 -7.46 10.25
C TYR A 106 -1.18 -8.34 10.92
N TYR A 107 -0.91 -8.76 12.16
CA TYR A 107 -1.79 -9.65 12.95
C TYR A 107 -2.41 -10.79 12.13
N SER A 108 -1.56 -11.61 11.51
CA SER A 108 -1.99 -12.72 10.65
C SER A 108 -2.75 -13.83 11.39
N ASP A 109 -2.68 -13.85 12.72
CA ASP A 109 -3.48 -14.72 13.58
C ASP A 109 -4.98 -14.33 13.55
N ARG A 110 -5.29 -13.05 13.31
CA ARG A 110 -6.67 -12.55 13.22
C ARG A 110 -7.36 -13.03 11.95
N GLU A 111 -8.54 -13.62 12.10
CA GLU A 111 -9.30 -14.12 10.95
C GLU A 111 -9.74 -13.00 10.00
N GLU A 112 -10.17 -11.87 10.53
CA GLU A 112 -10.62 -10.70 9.76
C GLU A 112 -9.52 -10.15 8.83
N ASN A 113 -8.27 -10.04 9.30
CA ASN A 113 -7.15 -9.59 8.47
C ASN A 113 -6.85 -10.59 7.35
N ARG A 114 -6.80 -11.89 7.68
CA ARG A 114 -6.62 -12.95 6.67
C ARG A 114 -7.74 -12.94 5.63
N ARG A 115 -8.99 -12.72 6.06
CA ARG A 115 -10.14 -12.62 5.17
C ARG A 115 -10.03 -11.42 4.25
N GLY A 116 -9.72 -10.25 4.81
CA GLY A 116 -9.53 -9.01 4.06
C GLY A 116 -8.48 -9.14 2.97
N LEU A 117 -7.29 -9.67 3.31
CA LEU A 117 -6.22 -9.91 2.34
C LEU A 117 -6.64 -10.90 1.25
N LYS A 118 -7.30 -12.01 1.60
CA LYS A 118 -7.79 -13.00 0.63
C LYS A 118 -8.84 -12.42 -0.31
N ASP A 119 -9.76 -11.62 0.21
CA ASP A 119 -10.81 -11.01 -0.60
C ASP A 119 -10.24 -9.93 -1.53
N LEU A 120 -9.22 -9.20 -1.08
CA LEU A 120 -8.50 -8.23 -1.90
C LEU A 120 -7.72 -8.93 -3.03
N ALA A 121 -6.97 -10.00 -2.71
CA ALA A 121 -6.20 -10.79 -3.68
C ALA A 121 -7.06 -11.53 -4.73
N ARG A 122 -8.37 -11.68 -4.51
CA ARG A 122 -9.30 -12.25 -5.49
C ARG A 122 -9.73 -11.25 -6.56
N LEU A 123 -9.48 -9.96 -6.36
CA LEU A 123 -9.83 -8.95 -7.35
C LEU A 123 -8.84 -9.03 -8.53
N PRO A 124 -9.32 -9.02 -9.78
CA PRO A 124 -8.46 -9.20 -10.96
C PRO A 124 -7.44 -8.06 -11.18
N ARG A 125 -7.58 -6.95 -10.46
CA ARG A 125 -6.72 -5.76 -10.57
C ARG A 125 -5.81 -5.57 -9.36
N VAL A 126 -5.65 -6.61 -8.54
CA VAL A 126 -4.83 -6.60 -7.34
C VAL A 126 -3.85 -7.75 -7.41
N THR A 127 -2.57 -7.46 -7.16
CA THR A 127 -1.59 -8.46 -6.74
C THR A 127 -1.16 -8.19 -5.30
N ILE A 128 -0.86 -9.23 -4.54
CA ILE A 128 -0.32 -9.12 -3.19
C ILE A 128 0.82 -10.11 -3.03
N ASP A 129 2.02 -9.60 -2.82
CA ASP A 129 3.25 -10.38 -2.70
C ASP A 129 4.02 -10.02 -1.44
N VAL A 130 4.74 -11.01 -0.89
CA VAL A 130 5.66 -10.78 0.23
C VAL A 130 7.03 -10.42 -0.34
N MET A 131 7.65 -9.36 0.17
CA MET A 131 8.98 -8.94 -0.27
C MET A 131 10.03 -10.00 0.09
N GLU A 132 10.90 -10.32 -0.87
CA GLU A 132 12.07 -11.17 -0.63
C GLU A 132 13.19 -10.36 0.04
N ILE A 133 13.92 -10.99 0.96
CA ILE A 133 15.13 -10.42 1.55
C ILE A 133 16.29 -10.82 0.63
N GLU A 134 16.92 -9.85 -0.04
CA GLU A 134 18.21 -10.05 -0.72
C GLU A 134 19.38 -10.17 0.26
#